data_AF-A0A432QGT8-F1
#
_entry.id   AF-A0A432QGT8-F1
#
_cell.length_a   1.000
_cell.length_b   1.000
_cell.length_c   1.000
_cell.angle_alpha   90.00
_cell.angle_beta   90.00
_cell.angle_gamma   90.00
#
_symmetry.space_group_name_H-M   'P 1'
#
loop_
_entity.id
_entity.type
_entity.pdbx_description
1 polymer ?
#
loop_
_entity_poly.entity_id
_entity_poly.type
_entity_poly.pdbx_seq_one_letter_code
_entity_poly.pdbx_strand_id
1 'polypeptide(L)' 'NYIDLYYDFKRNQGYSELEIAAKREALENILIPFSVQENKDLLTDAGFDEVESFFQWINFASFLALKVNR' A
#
# COMPACT_ATOMS: atom_id res chain seq x y z
N ASN A 1 16.63 3.32 3.58
CA ASN A 1 15.24 3.83 3.57
C ASN A 1 14.32 2.67 3.18
N TYR A 2 13.04 2.61 3.61
CA TYR A 2 12.08 1.58 3.17
C TYR A 2 11.94 1.50 1.64
N ILE A 3 12.04 2.65 0.98
CA ILE A 3 12.00 2.77 -0.48
C ILE A 3 13.18 2.00 -1.13
N ASP A 4 14.38 2.08 -0.56
CA ASP A 4 15.56 1.41 -1.10
C ASP A 4 15.41 -0.12 -1.01
N LEU A 5 14.91 -0.63 0.13
CA LEU A 5 14.68 -2.06 0.34
C LEU A 5 13.65 -2.62 -0.66
N TYR A 6 12.65 -1.83 -1.03
CA TYR A 6 11.66 -2.20 -2.04
C TYR A 6 12.27 -2.26 -3.45
N TYR A 7 13.13 -1.31 -3.80
CA TYR A 7 13.83 -1.33 -5.09
C TYR A 7 14.82 -2.49 -5.17
N ASP A 8 15.54 -2.79 -4.09
CA ASP A 8 16.42 -3.96 -3.98
C ASP A 8 15.65 -5.26 -4.21
N PHE A 9 14.47 -5.40 -3.59
CA PHE A 9 13.60 -6.54 -3.85
C PHE A 9 13.22 -6.66 -5.33
N LYS A 10 12.81 -5.56 -5.98
CA LYS A 10 12.47 -5.60 -7.41
C LYS A 10 13.65 -5.98 -8.30
N ARG A 11 14.84 -5.46 -8.00
CA ARG A 11 16.07 -5.82 -8.73
C ARG A 11 16.36 -7.32 -8.61
N ASN A 12 16.21 -7.87 -7.41
CA ASN A 12 16.37 -9.31 -7.16
C ASN A 12 15.32 -10.16 -7.90
N GLN A 13 14.15 -9.61 -8.21
CA GLN A 13 13.10 -10.25 -8.99
C GLN A 13 13.25 -10.07 -10.50
N GLY A 14 14.37 -9.53 -10.98
CA GLY A 14 14.70 -9.41 -12.40
C GLY A 14 14.15 -8.18 -13.11
N TYR A 15 13.59 -7.20 -12.39
CA TYR A 15 13.18 -5.94 -12.98
C TYR A 15 14.39 -5.06 -13.30
N SER A 16 14.44 -4.52 -14.52
CA SER A 16 15.46 -3.53 -14.90
C SER A 16 15.17 -2.16 -14.27
N GLU A 17 16.22 -1.35 -14.07
CA GLU A 17 16.07 0.01 -13.55
C GLU A 17 15.20 0.88 -14.47
N LEU A 18 15.27 0.65 -15.79
CA LEU A 18 14.43 1.32 -16.80
C LEU A 18 12.94 0.99 -16.63
N GLU A 19 12.58 -0.28 -16.41
CA GLU A 19 11.19 -0.66 -16.17
C GLU A 19 10.65 -0.12 -14.85
N ILE A 20 11.50 -0.07 -13.82
CA ILE A 20 11.16 0.52 -12.52
C ILE A 20 10.92 2.03 -12.68
N ALA A 21 11.78 2.74 -13.40
CA ALA A 21 11.69 4.17 -13.65
C ALA A 21 10.46 4.52 -14.51
N ALA A 22 10.24 3.81 -15.62
CA ALA A 22 9.09 4.04 -16.50
C ALA A 22 7.75 3.80 -15.79
N LYS A 23 7.65 2.73 -14.97
CA LYS A 23 6.45 2.51 -14.14
C LYS A 23 6.25 3.60 -13.09
N ARG A 24 7.32 4.11 -12.50
CA ARG A 24 7.24 5.18 -11.52
C ARG A 24 6.75 6.47 -12.16
N GLU A 25 7.34 6.86 -13.28
CA GLU A 25 6.96 8.07 -14.02
C GLU A 25 5.49 8.02 -14.47
N ALA A 26 5.04 6.87 -14.97
CA ALA A 26 3.66 6.67 -15.38
C ALA A 26 2.64 6.72 -14.22
N LEU A 27 3.09 6.56 -12.97
CA LEU A 27 2.22 6.53 -11.78
C LEU A 27 2.45 7.72 -10.85
N GLU A 28 3.47 8.55 -11.12
CA GLU A 28 3.78 9.75 -10.35
C GLU A 28 2.58 10.72 -10.41
N ASN A 29 2.09 11.10 -9.22
CA ASN A 29 0.90 11.94 -9.02
C ASN A 29 -0.45 11.31 -9.46
N ILE A 30 -0.48 10.07 -9.93
CA ILE A 30 -1.72 9.36 -10.29
C ILE A 30 -2.19 8.46 -9.13
N LEU A 31 -1.27 7.71 -8.52
CA LEU A 31 -1.54 6.80 -7.40
C LEU A 31 -0.84 7.28 -6.14
N ILE A 32 -1.31 8.40 -5.58
CA ILE A 32 -0.81 8.90 -4.30
C ILE A 32 -1.27 7.93 -3.19
N PRO A 33 -0.35 7.20 -2.51
CA PRO A 33 -0.73 6.23 -1.51
C PRO A 33 -1.24 6.93 -0.26
N PHE A 34 -2.32 6.39 0.31
CA PHE A 34 -2.88 6.87 1.56
C PHE A 34 -2.09 6.27 2.73
N SER A 35 -1.96 7.02 3.81
CA SER A 35 -1.41 6.52 5.08
C SER A 35 -2.28 5.40 5.65
N VAL A 36 -1.72 4.64 6.59
CA VAL A 36 -2.47 3.58 7.29
C VAL A 36 -3.72 4.14 7.97
N GLN A 37 -3.62 5.33 8.58
CA GLN A 37 -4.75 5.96 9.25
C GLN A 37 -5.83 6.38 8.26
N GLU A 38 -5.46 7.03 7.16
CA GLU A 38 -6.44 7.42 6.12
C GLU A 38 -7.20 6.21 5.54
N ASN A 39 -6.51 5.08 5.33
CA ASN A 39 -7.19 3.85 4.91
C ASN A 39 -8.14 3.30 5.98
N LYS A 40 -7.76 3.35 7.26
CA LYS A 40 -8.63 2.93 8.37
C LYS A 40 -9.87 3.82 8.48
N ASP A 41 -9.69 5.14 8.36
CA ASP A 41 -10.77 6.12 8.40
C ASP A 41 -11.75 5.89 7.25
N LEU A 42 -11.26 5.71 6.01
CA LEU A 42 -12.09 5.40 4.85
C LEU A 42 -12.94 4.13 5.03
N LEU A 43 -12.36 3.08 5.61
CA LEU A 43 -13.09 1.83 5.85
C LEU A 43 -14.13 2.02 6.96
N THR A 44 -13.82 2.80 7.99
CA THR A 44 -14.79 3.13 9.04
C THR A 44 -15.96 3.95 8.47
N ASP A 45 -15.67 4.96 7.65
CA ASP A 45 -16.65 5.79 6.97
C ASP A 45 -17.52 4.99 5.98
N ALA A 46 -16.98 3.92 5.40
CA ALA A 46 -17.73 2.98 4.57
C ALA A 46 -18.70 2.07 5.36
N GLY A 47 -18.68 2.14 6.70
CA GLY A 47 -19.60 1.41 7.57
C GLY A 47 -19.10 0.04 8.03
N PHE A 48 -17.77 -0.13 8.12
CA PHE A 48 -17.16 -1.23 8.87
C PHE A 48 -17.00 -0.81 10.34
N ASP A 49 -17.31 -1.71 11.27
CA ASP A 49 -17.30 -1.42 12.71
C ASP A 49 -15.89 -1.52 13.30
N GLU A 50 -15.08 -2.44 12.79
CA GLU A 50 -13.71 -2.67 13.24
C GLU A 50 -12.78 -2.77 12.04
N VAL A 51 -11.68 -2.03 12.05
CA VAL A 51 -10.69 -2.02 10.96
C VAL A 51 -9.28 -2.12 11.53
N GLU A 52 -8.58 -3.18 11.18
CA GLU A 52 -7.21 -3.42 11.63
C GLU A 52 -6.24 -3.75 10.51
N SER A 53 -4.99 -3.31 10.67
CA SER A 53 -3.89 -3.73 9.77
C SER A 53 -3.35 -5.07 10.25
N PHE A 54 -3.66 -6.15 9.53
CA PHE A 54 -3.24 -7.51 9.94
C PHE A 54 -1.86 -7.90 9.40
N PHE A 55 -1.35 -7.16 8.41
CA PHE A 55 -0.03 -7.38 7.83
C PHE A 55 0.54 -6.09 7.26
N GLN A 56 1.84 -5.91 7.43
CA GLN A 56 2.58 -4.82 6.79
C GLN A 56 3.95 -5.33 6.34
N TRP A 57 4.31 -5.00 5.11
CA TRP A 57 5.64 -5.25 4.55
C TRP A 57 6.14 -4.02 3.82
N ILE A 58 7.14 -3.36 4.40
CA ILE A 58 7.71 -2.11 3.88
C ILE A 58 6.60 -1.05 3.73
N ASN A 59 6.30 -0.63 2.49
CA ASN A 59 5.30 0.38 2.14
C ASN A 59 3.96 -0.23 1.72
N PHE A 60 3.78 -1.54 1.89
CA PHE A 60 2.54 -2.25 1.64
C PHE A 60 1.90 -2.64 2.96
N ALA A 61 0.59 -2.45 3.07
CA ALA A 61 -0.21 -2.86 4.21
C ALA A 61 -1.47 -3.57 3.74
N SER A 62 -1.92 -4.53 4.53
CA SER A 62 -3.19 -5.24 4.33
C SER A 62 -4.11 -4.98 5.52
N PHE A 63 -5.37 -4.69 5.22
CA PHE A 63 -6.39 -4.36 6.21
C PHE A 63 -7.45 -5.45 6.29
N LEU A 64 -7.91 -5.74 7.49
CA LEU A 64 -9.07 -6.54 7.80
C LEU A 64 -10.16 -5.59 8.32
N ALA A 65 -11.32 -5.59 7.66
CA ALA A 65 -12.46 -4.76 8.05
C ALA A 65 -13.66 -5.66 8.33
N LEU A 66 -14.20 -5.57 9.55
CA LEU A 66 -15.32 -6.39 10.01
C LEU A 66 -16.57 -5.53 10.05
N LYS A 67 -17.66 -6.06 9.47
CA LYS A 67 -19.00 -5.49 9.57
C LYS A 67 -19.85 -6.38 10.45
N VAL A 68 -20.32 -5.84 11.56
CA VAL A 68 -21.23 -6.53 12.47
C VAL A 68 -22.65 -6.36 11.90
N ASN A 69 -23.22 -7.45 11.38
CA ASN A 69 -24.63 -7.45 10.99
C ASN A 69 -25.50 -7.28 12.25
N ARG A 70 -25.97 -6.06 12.49
CA ARG A 70 -27.01 -5.74 13.48
C ARG A 70 -28.38 -5.71 12.81
#